data_AF-A0A8G0LBV9-F1
#
_entry.id   AF-A0A8G0LBV9-F1
#
_cell.length_a   1.000
_cell.length_b   1.000
_cell.length_c   1.000
_cell.angle_alpha   90.00
_cell.angle_beta   90.00
_cell.angle_gamma   90.00
#
_symmetry.space_group_name_H-M   'P 1'
#
loop_
_entity.id
_entity.type
_entity.pdbx_description
1 polymer ?
#
loop_
_entity_poly.entity_id
_entity_poly.type
_entity_poly.pdbx_seq_one_letter_code
_entity_poly.pdbx_strand_id
1 'polypeptide(L)'
;MGEVQALEALCVAANSIWGDEDETIVYAQVLGQGKAVIFRFQRSHDSLPESLPSRIVCCYHNLEVPDGAFTFQDRSSMRSALWSAIATVWPDCIKDPAIANPGIVVDILPGETQEIIWRAYQEPLFDQYLALLRDIQPSNLVAEGHFSRILDISEIVLLEALGGRGCSKRVQVQDSGKLSTLVFQGVDFQTYLYLHDNGDELARTMVDVWRRSTRLIANMPRHPNIQSPPRYLVSVRDSMLNIVLIGHLSTYFAVGDLGNAIEAANTSESQIPLKQKAKWFHQMCLAITHTHRVAHTFHMDIKPGNFVIDDQENLILIDWEQSGAPATTLAPEADGTWDVEEQDMNENGSPKLVYTKYTGPERRNMPEGSGRESFSIWNVFPEWQASCPRAVELAEVFALGRTMWMLLSQTANNFDEVEHPNDVQVTWTVKTILHPIGSKSWKIA
;
A
#
# COMPACT_ATOMS: atom_id res chain seq x y z
N MET A 1 25.10 -18.76 1.52
CA MET A 1 23.84 -19.04 0.80
C MET A 1 23.10 -17.73 0.65
N GLY A 2 22.37 -17.52 -0.44
CA GLY A 2 21.49 -16.34 -0.56
C GLY A 2 20.42 -16.36 0.53
N GLU A 3 19.93 -15.19 0.96
CA GLU A 3 19.03 -15.05 2.12
C GLU A 3 17.80 -15.99 2.07
N VAL A 4 17.26 -16.23 0.87
CA VAL A 4 16.03 -16.99 0.64
C VAL A 4 16.26 -18.36 -0.02
N GLN A 5 17.52 -18.75 -0.23
CA GLN A 5 17.89 -19.93 -1.02
C GLN A 5 17.28 -21.24 -0.47
N ALA A 6 17.09 -21.33 0.85
CA ALA A 6 16.47 -22.48 1.49
C ALA A 6 14.98 -22.64 1.15
N LEU A 7 14.25 -21.53 0.96
CA LEU A 7 12.84 -21.54 0.58
C LEU A 7 12.66 -21.80 -0.91
N GLU A 8 13.55 -21.26 -1.75
CA GLU A 8 13.53 -21.48 -3.20
C GLU A 8 13.65 -22.97 -3.55
N ALA A 9 14.47 -23.72 -2.81
CA ALA A 9 14.61 -25.17 -2.95
C ALA A 9 13.30 -25.95 -2.72
N LEU A 10 12.32 -25.33 -2.06
CA LEU A 10 11.00 -25.88 -1.74
C LEU A 10 9.88 -25.31 -2.63
N CYS A 11 10.22 -24.46 -3.60
CA CYS A 11 9.25 -23.66 -4.37
C CYS A 11 8.36 -22.79 -3.46
N VAL A 12 8.96 -22.22 -2.40
CA VAL A 12 8.33 -21.31 -1.45
C VAL A 12 8.95 -19.93 -1.61
N ALA A 13 8.12 -18.89 -1.62
CA ALA A 13 8.57 -17.51 -1.68
C ALA A 13 8.51 -16.86 -0.29
N ALA A 14 9.59 -16.21 0.11
CA ALA A 14 9.55 -15.26 1.21
C ALA A 14 8.67 -14.06 0.82
N ASN A 15 7.81 -13.59 1.73
CA ASN A 15 6.97 -12.42 1.49
C ASN A 15 7.41 -11.23 2.35
N SER A 16 7.19 -11.32 3.66
CA SER A 16 7.40 -10.19 4.58
C SER A 16 7.95 -10.66 5.92
N ILE A 17 8.66 -9.75 6.61
CA ILE A 17 9.08 -9.87 8.01
C ILE A 17 8.67 -8.58 8.69
N TRP A 18 8.04 -8.67 9.85
CA TRP A 18 7.68 -7.52 10.68
C TRP A 18 7.74 -7.87 12.16
N GLY A 19 7.72 -6.87 13.04
CA GLY A 19 7.70 -7.06 14.49
C GLY A 19 6.45 -6.46 15.12
N ASP A 20 6.18 -6.82 16.37
CA ASP A 20 5.18 -6.17 17.22
C ASP A 20 5.70 -4.85 17.82
N GLU A 21 4.81 -4.06 18.41
CA GLU A 21 5.16 -2.80 19.08
C GLU A 21 5.87 -3.01 20.43
N ASP A 22 5.55 -4.09 21.14
CA ASP A 22 6.17 -4.41 22.44
C ASP A 22 7.61 -4.94 22.31
N GLU A 23 8.11 -5.05 21.07
CA GLU A 23 9.43 -5.57 20.73
C GLU A 23 9.69 -7.01 21.24
N THR A 24 8.63 -7.82 21.34
CA THR A 24 8.69 -9.19 21.88
C THR A 24 8.54 -10.28 20.83
N ILE A 25 8.00 -9.93 19.67
CA ILE A 25 7.63 -10.85 18.61
C ILE A 25 8.16 -10.36 17.26
N VAL A 26 8.61 -11.32 16.46
CA VAL A 26 8.84 -11.14 15.02
C VAL A 26 7.96 -12.13 14.27
N TYR A 27 7.22 -11.62 13.29
CA TYR A 27 6.44 -12.39 12.36
C TYR A 27 7.15 -12.48 11.01
N ALA A 28 6.89 -13.56 10.29
CA ALA A 28 7.31 -13.73 8.92
C ALA A 28 6.23 -14.44 8.11
N GLN A 29 5.92 -13.94 6.92
CA GLN A 29 4.99 -14.59 6.00
C GLN A 29 5.74 -15.24 4.84
N VAL A 30 5.34 -16.45 4.50
CA VAL A 30 5.77 -17.17 3.29
C VAL A 30 4.57 -17.57 2.45
N LEU A 31 4.79 -17.63 1.14
CA LEU A 31 3.81 -18.03 0.13
C LEU A 31 4.29 -19.32 -0.55
N GLY A 32 3.46 -20.35 -0.56
CA GLY A 32 3.83 -21.63 -1.16
C GLY A 32 2.67 -22.60 -1.23
N GLN A 33 2.63 -23.43 -2.28
CA GLN A 33 1.56 -24.40 -2.53
C GLN A 33 0.14 -23.79 -2.48
N GLY A 34 0.02 -22.52 -2.92
CA GLY A 34 -1.23 -21.77 -2.93
C GLY A 34 -1.71 -21.29 -1.55
N LYS A 35 -0.88 -21.38 -0.52
CA LYS A 35 -1.19 -20.89 0.83
C LYS A 35 -0.25 -19.76 1.24
N ALA A 36 -0.76 -18.86 2.09
CA ALA A 36 0.06 -17.94 2.86
C ALA A 36 0.09 -18.39 4.31
N VAL A 37 1.28 -18.57 4.86
CA VAL A 37 1.48 -19.03 6.24
C VAL A 37 2.28 -17.99 7.01
N ILE A 38 1.79 -17.62 8.19
CA ILE A 38 2.45 -16.68 9.09
C ILE A 38 3.20 -17.49 10.15
N PHE A 39 4.49 -17.23 10.26
CA PHE A 39 5.38 -17.79 11.27
C PHE A 39 5.65 -16.74 12.34
N ARG A 40 5.73 -17.17 13.60
CA ARG A 40 5.99 -16.32 14.76
C ARG A 40 7.25 -16.78 15.49
N PHE A 41 8.10 -15.82 15.81
CA PHE A 41 9.28 -15.95 16.64
C PHE A 41 9.08 -15.09 17.86
N GLN A 42 9.04 -15.69 19.04
CA GLN A 42 8.79 -15.00 20.30
C GLN A 42 10.04 -15.01 21.17
N ARG A 43 10.33 -13.87 21.80
CA ARG A 43 11.40 -13.76 22.79
C ARG A 43 10.98 -14.48 24.08
N SER A 44 11.87 -15.31 24.61
CA SER A 44 11.68 -15.90 25.93
C SER A 44 11.90 -14.84 27.01
N HIS A 45 10.94 -14.70 27.93
CA HIS A 45 11.09 -13.85 29.12
C HIS A 45 11.93 -14.53 30.21
N ASP A 46 11.95 -15.86 30.22
CA ASP A 46 12.47 -16.67 31.33
C ASP A 46 13.87 -17.26 31.07
N SER A 47 14.45 -17.06 29.88
CA SER A 47 15.76 -17.61 29.51
C SER A 47 16.66 -16.59 28.84
N LEU A 48 17.98 -16.83 28.90
CA LEU A 48 18.95 -16.07 28.12
C LEU A 48 18.56 -16.08 26.61
N PRO A 49 18.86 -15.04 25.83
CA PRO A 49 18.45 -14.91 24.43
C PRO A 49 19.27 -15.83 23.50
N GLU A 50 19.70 -17.00 23.95
CA GLU A 50 20.48 -17.97 23.16
C GLU A 50 19.64 -18.68 22.10
N SER A 51 18.34 -18.82 22.35
CA SER A 51 17.43 -19.50 21.43
C SER A 51 17.31 -18.74 20.11
N LEU A 52 17.21 -19.48 19.00
CA LEU A 52 17.07 -18.89 17.67
C LEU A 52 15.92 -17.86 17.59
N PRO A 53 14.70 -18.11 18.12
CA PRO A 53 13.63 -17.12 18.12
C PRO A 53 14.02 -15.83 18.87
N SER A 54 14.60 -15.94 20.07
CA SER A 54 15.02 -14.77 20.85
C SER A 54 16.10 -13.95 20.12
N ARG A 55 17.08 -14.61 19.49
CA ARG A 55 18.13 -13.91 18.70
C ARG A 55 17.54 -13.17 17.50
N ILE A 56 16.54 -13.76 16.84
CA ILE A 56 15.82 -13.12 15.73
C ILE A 56 15.12 -11.86 16.24
N VAL A 57 14.37 -11.95 17.33
CA VAL A 57 13.65 -10.82 17.93
C VAL A 57 14.62 -9.73 18.38
N CYS A 58 15.68 -10.08 19.12
CA CYS A 58 16.70 -9.13 19.56
C CYS A 58 17.38 -8.39 18.39
N CYS A 59 17.76 -9.11 17.33
CA CYS A 59 18.33 -8.48 16.14
C CYS A 59 17.30 -7.62 15.39
N TYR A 60 16.05 -8.08 15.28
CA TYR A 60 15.02 -7.37 14.54
C TYR A 60 14.61 -6.05 15.20
N HIS A 61 14.58 -6.00 16.52
CA HIS A 61 14.23 -4.79 17.27
C HIS A 61 15.45 -3.99 17.74
N ASN A 62 16.67 -4.41 17.35
CA ASN A 62 17.93 -3.80 17.78
C ASN A 62 18.07 -3.72 19.32
N LEU A 63 17.60 -4.75 20.02
CA LEU A 63 17.63 -4.80 21.47
C LEU A 63 19.07 -4.95 21.97
N GLU A 64 19.40 -4.23 23.05
CA GLU A 64 20.67 -4.43 23.76
C GLU A 64 20.74 -5.83 24.35
N VAL A 65 21.83 -6.55 24.05
CA VAL A 65 22.09 -7.89 24.57
C VAL A 65 23.43 -7.95 25.30
N PRO A 66 23.53 -8.75 26.39
CA PRO A 66 24.78 -8.87 27.16
C PRO A 66 25.98 -9.44 26.38
N ASP A 67 25.72 -10.25 25.36
CA ASP A 67 26.74 -10.94 24.55
C ASP A 67 26.31 -10.91 23.07
N GLY A 68 27.26 -10.69 22.16
CA GLY A 68 27.01 -10.73 20.71
C GLY A 68 26.48 -12.08 20.21
N ALA A 69 26.72 -13.17 20.94
CA ALA A 69 26.15 -14.49 20.67
C ALA A 69 24.61 -14.51 20.78
N PHE A 70 24.01 -13.58 21.54
CA PHE A 70 22.56 -13.49 21.75
C PHE A 70 21.83 -12.66 20.68
N THR A 71 22.54 -12.29 19.61
CA THR A 71 21.97 -11.61 18.45
C THR A 71 22.62 -12.13 17.17
N PHE A 72 22.36 -11.45 16.04
CA PHE A 72 23.06 -11.65 14.79
C PHE A 72 23.97 -10.47 14.50
N GLN A 73 25.04 -10.73 13.75
CA GLN A 73 25.99 -9.69 13.34
C GLN A 73 25.31 -8.59 12.50
N ASP A 74 24.37 -8.97 11.64
CA ASP A 74 23.64 -8.07 10.78
C ASP A 74 22.24 -8.63 10.43
N ARG A 75 21.41 -7.79 9.81
CA ARG A 75 20.05 -8.14 9.37
C ARG A 75 20.04 -9.24 8.31
N SER A 76 21.05 -9.31 7.45
CA SER A 76 21.11 -10.32 6.38
C SER A 76 21.32 -11.72 6.96
N SER A 77 22.18 -11.83 7.96
CA SER A 77 22.45 -13.04 8.73
C SER A 77 21.22 -13.50 9.50
N MET A 78 20.50 -12.55 10.14
CA MET A 78 19.22 -12.83 10.81
C MET A 78 18.18 -13.35 9.83
N ARG A 79 17.97 -12.67 8.68
CA ARG A 79 17.02 -13.08 7.64
C ARG A 79 17.34 -14.47 7.10
N SER A 80 18.61 -14.74 6.84
CA SER A 80 19.07 -16.05 6.37
C SER A 80 18.74 -17.16 7.37
N ALA A 81 18.95 -16.91 8.68
CA ALA A 81 18.63 -17.87 9.74
C ALA A 81 17.12 -18.08 9.90
N LEU A 82 16.34 -16.98 9.86
CA LEU A 82 14.88 -17.00 9.91
C LEU A 82 14.29 -17.82 8.76
N TRP A 83 14.71 -17.56 7.51
CA TRP A 83 14.20 -18.29 6.35
C TRP A 83 14.66 -19.76 6.34
N SER A 84 15.86 -20.05 6.83
CA SER A 84 16.34 -21.43 6.99
C SER A 84 15.53 -22.21 8.02
N ALA A 85 15.13 -21.56 9.13
CA ALA A 85 14.25 -22.16 10.13
C ALA A 85 12.89 -22.52 9.53
N ILE A 86 12.28 -21.59 8.80
CA ILE A 86 10.99 -21.80 8.13
C ILE A 86 11.09 -22.92 7.09
N ALA A 87 12.14 -22.91 6.26
CA ALA A 87 12.38 -23.96 5.27
C ALA A 87 12.53 -25.35 5.92
N THR A 88 13.13 -25.43 7.11
CA THR A 88 13.31 -26.68 7.85
C THR A 88 11.98 -27.30 8.25
N VAL A 89 11.04 -26.48 8.72
CA VAL A 89 9.74 -26.96 9.22
C VAL A 89 8.65 -27.05 8.15
N TRP A 90 8.80 -26.32 7.04
CA TRP A 90 7.79 -26.20 5.99
C TRP A 90 7.24 -27.53 5.46
N PRO A 91 8.05 -28.55 5.13
CA PRO A 91 7.56 -29.80 4.54
C PRO A 91 6.57 -30.56 5.42
N ASP A 92 6.67 -30.41 6.74
CA ASP A 92 5.77 -31.07 7.70
C ASP A 92 4.63 -30.14 8.10
N CYS A 93 4.94 -28.85 8.32
CA CYS A 93 3.97 -27.81 8.61
C CYS A 93 2.85 -27.76 7.58
N ILE A 94 3.18 -27.69 6.28
CA ILE A 94 2.17 -27.48 5.23
C ILE A 94 1.17 -28.63 5.06
N LYS A 95 1.53 -29.83 5.57
CA LYS A 95 0.69 -31.03 5.58
C LYS A 95 -0.30 -31.06 6.74
N ASP A 96 -0.08 -30.25 7.78
CA ASP A 96 -0.98 -30.17 8.92
C ASP A 96 -2.30 -29.52 8.48
N PRO A 97 -3.45 -30.19 8.68
CA PRO A 97 -4.75 -29.66 8.28
C PRO A 97 -5.11 -28.35 8.99
N ALA A 98 -4.56 -28.10 10.19
CA ALA A 98 -4.79 -26.85 10.91
C ALA A 98 -4.30 -25.64 10.11
N ILE A 99 -3.23 -25.75 9.32
CA ILE A 99 -2.68 -24.64 8.52
C ILE A 99 -3.69 -24.12 7.47
N ALA A 100 -4.70 -24.90 7.12
CA ALA A 100 -5.77 -24.42 6.23
C ALA A 100 -6.80 -23.51 6.94
N ASN A 101 -6.83 -23.51 8.27
CA ASN A 101 -7.78 -22.70 9.03
C ASN A 101 -7.30 -21.24 9.12
N PRO A 102 -8.18 -20.25 8.85
CA PRO A 102 -7.87 -18.85 9.04
C PRO A 102 -7.45 -18.50 10.47
N GLY A 103 -6.53 -17.56 10.62
CA GLY A 103 -6.02 -17.11 11.92
C GLY A 103 -4.99 -18.04 12.57
N ILE A 104 -4.57 -19.10 11.88
CA ILE A 104 -3.49 -19.96 12.34
C ILE A 104 -2.14 -19.30 12.08
N VAL A 105 -1.34 -19.25 13.14
CA VAL A 105 0.06 -18.82 13.15
C VAL A 105 0.94 -20.01 13.54
N VAL A 106 2.13 -20.10 12.96
CA VAL A 106 3.09 -21.18 13.25
C VAL A 106 4.19 -20.67 14.15
N ASP A 107 4.20 -21.12 15.40
CA ASP A 107 5.27 -20.80 16.33
C ASP A 107 6.52 -21.59 15.99
N ILE A 108 7.65 -20.89 15.92
CA ILE A 108 8.98 -21.49 15.87
C ILE A 108 9.57 -21.49 17.28
N LEU A 109 9.81 -22.68 17.81
CA LEU A 109 10.22 -22.92 19.19
C LEU A 109 11.61 -23.57 19.25
N PRO A 110 12.42 -23.28 20.28
CA PRO A 110 13.66 -24.02 20.51
C PRO A 110 13.36 -25.44 20.97
N GLY A 111 14.01 -26.44 20.36
CA GLY A 111 14.06 -27.82 20.84
C GLY A 111 15.17 -28.07 21.85
N GLU A 112 15.11 -29.22 22.52
CA GLU A 112 16.05 -29.59 23.60
C GLU A 112 17.50 -29.75 23.11
N THR A 113 17.72 -30.08 21.84
CA THR A 113 19.02 -30.43 21.24
C THR A 113 19.47 -29.43 20.16
N GLN A 114 19.05 -28.16 20.25
CA GLN A 114 19.18 -27.15 19.18
C GLN A 114 18.34 -27.44 17.93
N GLU A 115 17.50 -28.47 17.97
CA GLU A 115 16.49 -28.71 16.93
C GLU A 115 15.44 -27.59 16.92
N ILE A 116 14.82 -27.38 15.76
CA ILE A 116 13.74 -26.42 15.59
C ILE A 116 12.43 -27.20 15.67
N ILE A 117 11.61 -26.89 16.67
CA ILE A 117 10.27 -27.44 16.82
C ILE A 117 9.28 -26.37 16.35
N TRP A 118 8.14 -26.80 15.81
CA TRP A 118 7.07 -25.89 15.43
C TRP A 118 5.72 -26.35 15.99
N ARG A 119 4.81 -25.40 16.13
CA ARG A 119 3.42 -25.65 16.53
C ARG A 119 2.47 -24.72 15.80
N ALA A 120 1.38 -25.27 15.26
CA ALA A 120 0.26 -24.47 14.79
C ALA A 120 -0.57 -23.96 15.99
N TYR A 121 -0.87 -22.67 16.00
CA TYR A 121 -1.56 -21.96 17.07
C TYR A 121 -2.68 -21.09 16.48
N GLN A 122 -3.89 -21.21 17.02
CA GLN A 122 -4.98 -20.29 16.67
C GLN A 122 -4.72 -18.97 17.39
N GLU A 123 -4.43 -17.92 16.64
CA GLU A 123 -4.09 -16.62 17.19
C GLU A 123 -5.36 -15.90 17.70
N PRO A 124 -5.47 -15.59 19.01
CA PRO A 124 -6.63 -14.88 19.57
C PRO A 124 -6.88 -13.52 18.93
N LEU A 125 -5.83 -12.86 18.43
CA LEU A 125 -5.96 -11.61 17.68
C LEU A 125 -6.77 -11.76 16.39
N PHE A 126 -6.98 -12.98 15.89
CA PHE A 126 -7.80 -13.21 14.70
C PHE A 126 -9.27 -12.86 14.91
N ASP A 127 -9.84 -13.18 16.08
CA ASP A 127 -11.24 -12.83 16.37
C ASP A 127 -11.41 -11.30 16.56
N GLN A 128 -10.38 -10.63 17.09
CA GLN A 128 -10.36 -9.16 17.21
C GLN A 128 -10.31 -8.50 15.84
N TYR A 129 -9.44 -9.00 14.95
CA TYR A 129 -9.38 -8.62 13.55
C TYR A 129 -10.75 -8.75 12.85
N LEU A 130 -11.42 -9.91 12.99
CA LEU A 130 -12.74 -10.11 12.38
C LEU A 130 -13.81 -9.20 12.97
N ALA A 131 -13.70 -8.84 14.26
CA ALA A 131 -14.63 -7.91 14.89
C ALA A 131 -14.60 -6.52 14.23
N LEU A 132 -13.45 -6.06 13.74
CA LEU A 132 -13.33 -4.78 13.01
C LEU A 132 -14.10 -4.78 11.67
N LEU A 133 -14.27 -5.95 11.07
CA LEU A 133 -14.84 -6.13 9.73
C LEU A 133 -16.29 -6.62 9.76
N ARG A 134 -16.79 -7.07 10.91
CA ARG A 134 -18.06 -7.79 11.05
C ARG A 134 -19.28 -7.03 10.56
N ASP A 135 -19.27 -5.70 10.70
CA ASP A 135 -20.40 -4.85 10.31
C ASP A 135 -20.41 -4.48 8.82
N ILE A 136 -19.39 -4.89 8.06
CA ILE A 136 -19.28 -4.60 6.63
C ILE A 136 -20.15 -5.56 5.84
N GLN A 137 -21.16 -4.99 5.19
CA GLN A 137 -22.10 -5.71 4.35
C GLN A 137 -21.74 -5.54 2.87
N PRO A 138 -22.13 -6.49 1.98
CA PRO A 138 -21.92 -6.35 0.55
C PRO A 138 -22.45 -5.02 -0.01
N SER A 139 -23.61 -4.55 0.46
CA SER A 139 -24.21 -3.27 0.05
C SER A 139 -23.37 -2.03 0.40
N ASN A 140 -22.34 -2.18 1.26
CA ASN A 140 -21.38 -1.11 1.49
C ASN A 140 -20.31 -1.03 0.41
N LEU A 141 -20.06 -2.13 -0.32
CA LEU A 141 -18.92 -2.29 -1.23
C LEU A 141 -19.34 -2.45 -2.71
N VAL A 142 -20.61 -2.67 -2.99
CA VAL A 142 -21.16 -2.74 -4.35
C VAL A 142 -22.22 -1.68 -4.59
N ALA A 143 -22.36 -1.26 -5.85
CA ALA A 143 -23.43 -0.34 -6.23
C ALA A 143 -24.82 -0.98 -6.02
N GLU A 144 -25.82 -0.14 -5.79
CA GLU A 144 -27.20 -0.59 -5.65
C GLU A 144 -27.65 -1.38 -6.89
N GLY A 145 -28.35 -2.49 -6.67
CA GLY A 145 -28.82 -3.38 -7.74
C GLY A 145 -27.73 -4.23 -8.42
N HIS A 146 -26.46 -4.15 -8.00
CA HIS A 146 -25.39 -5.00 -8.51
C HIS A 146 -25.13 -6.18 -7.57
N PHE A 147 -24.97 -7.37 -8.15
CA PHE A 147 -24.55 -8.56 -7.42
C PHE A 147 -23.07 -8.84 -7.72
N SER A 148 -22.23 -8.84 -6.69
CA SER A 148 -20.86 -9.33 -6.78
C SER A 148 -20.78 -10.70 -6.14
N ARG A 149 -20.14 -11.66 -6.81
CA ARG A 149 -19.91 -12.98 -6.24
C ARG A 149 -18.93 -12.82 -5.07
N ILE A 150 -19.28 -13.41 -3.94
CA ILE A 150 -18.40 -13.51 -2.76
C ILE A 150 -17.60 -14.80 -2.89
N LEU A 151 -16.29 -14.70 -2.75
CA LEU A 151 -15.36 -15.83 -2.73
C LEU A 151 -14.85 -16.03 -1.32
N ASP A 152 -14.76 -17.28 -0.88
CA ASP A 152 -14.01 -17.60 0.32
C ASP A 152 -12.51 -17.42 0.05
N ILE A 153 -11.74 -16.91 1.01
CA ILE A 153 -10.29 -16.71 0.87
C ILE A 153 -9.55 -18.02 0.53
N SER A 154 -10.09 -19.17 0.93
CA SER A 154 -9.56 -20.49 0.55
C SER A 154 -9.71 -20.83 -0.94
N GLU A 155 -10.59 -20.15 -1.67
CA GLU A 155 -10.72 -20.26 -3.14
C GLU A 155 -9.66 -19.45 -3.90
N ILE A 156 -8.81 -18.69 -3.18
CA ILE A 156 -7.88 -17.73 -3.75
C ILE A 156 -6.44 -18.19 -3.49
N VAL A 157 -5.65 -18.26 -4.55
CA VAL A 157 -4.22 -18.57 -4.46
C VAL A 157 -3.44 -17.26 -4.41
N LEU A 158 -2.84 -16.95 -3.26
CA LEU A 158 -1.95 -15.80 -3.11
C LEU A 158 -0.61 -16.06 -3.81
N LEU A 159 -0.19 -15.13 -4.68
CA LEU A 159 1.05 -15.26 -5.46
C LEU A 159 2.19 -14.41 -4.90
N GLU A 160 1.96 -13.11 -4.72
CA GLU A 160 2.96 -12.16 -4.21
C GLU A 160 2.29 -10.90 -3.66
N ALA A 161 2.98 -10.16 -2.80
CA ALA A 161 2.60 -8.79 -2.47
C ALA A 161 2.99 -7.85 -3.62
N LEU A 162 2.15 -6.85 -3.91
CA LEU A 162 2.37 -5.86 -4.98
C LEU A 162 2.92 -4.52 -4.46
N GLY A 163 3.43 -4.49 -3.23
CA GLY A 163 3.90 -3.27 -2.55
C GLY A 163 2.78 -2.53 -1.79
N GLY A 164 3.08 -1.30 -1.35
CA GLY A 164 2.20 -0.51 -0.48
C GLY A 164 2.20 -0.99 0.98
N ARG A 165 1.23 -0.54 1.79
CA ARG A 165 1.08 -0.91 3.21
C ARG A 165 0.58 -2.36 3.42
N GLY A 166 0.98 -3.30 2.57
CA GLY A 166 0.66 -4.72 2.66
C GLY A 166 -0.77 -5.12 2.25
N CYS A 167 -1.60 -4.15 1.83
CA CYS A 167 -3.03 -4.36 1.55
C CYS A 167 -3.32 -4.89 0.13
N SER A 168 -2.31 -4.94 -0.75
CA SER A 168 -2.46 -5.35 -2.15
C SER A 168 -1.62 -6.58 -2.49
N LYS A 169 -2.29 -7.64 -2.99
CA LYS A 169 -1.65 -8.92 -3.33
C LYS A 169 -2.07 -9.39 -4.70
N ARG A 170 -1.15 -9.91 -5.50
CA ARG A 170 -1.48 -10.59 -6.75
C ARG A 170 -2.01 -11.98 -6.40
N VAL A 171 -3.14 -12.33 -7.01
CA VAL A 171 -3.82 -13.59 -6.71
C VAL A 171 -4.25 -14.31 -7.97
N GLN A 172 -4.46 -15.61 -7.85
CA GLN A 172 -5.10 -16.45 -8.86
C GLN A 172 -6.43 -16.97 -8.34
N VAL A 173 -7.44 -16.92 -9.19
CA VAL A 173 -8.76 -17.46 -8.94
C VAL A 173 -9.19 -18.32 -10.12
N GLN A 174 -9.77 -19.47 -9.82
CA GLN A 174 -10.43 -20.30 -10.83
C GLN A 174 -11.92 -20.00 -10.84
N ASP A 175 -12.42 -19.44 -11.94
CA ASP A 175 -13.85 -19.18 -12.13
C ASP A 175 -14.34 -19.84 -13.42
N SER A 176 -15.35 -20.69 -13.32
CA SER A 176 -15.97 -21.38 -14.47
C SER A 176 -14.94 -22.11 -15.35
N GLY A 177 -13.94 -22.73 -14.72
CA GLY A 177 -12.85 -23.44 -15.41
C GLY A 177 -11.75 -22.54 -15.99
N LYS A 178 -11.88 -21.22 -15.92
CA LYS A 178 -10.86 -20.26 -16.38
C LYS A 178 -10.05 -19.74 -15.19
N LEU A 179 -8.73 -19.92 -15.27
CA LEU A 179 -7.80 -19.29 -14.33
C LEU A 179 -7.65 -17.81 -14.70
N SER A 180 -7.85 -16.92 -13.71
CA SER A 180 -7.69 -15.48 -13.86
C SER A 180 -6.72 -14.95 -12.82
N THR A 181 -5.80 -14.07 -13.22
CA THR A 181 -4.96 -13.30 -12.31
C THR A 181 -5.66 -12.00 -11.96
N LEU A 182 -5.76 -11.70 -10.66
CA LEU A 182 -6.46 -10.55 -10.12
C LEU A 182 -5.60 -9.92 -9.01
N VAL A 183 -6.03 -8.77 -8.51
CA VAL A 183 -5.44 -8.10 -7.35
C VAL A 183 -6.41 -8.19 -6.19
N PHE A 184 -6.00 -8.80 -5.08
CA PHE A 184 -6.67 -8.67 -3.80
C PHE A 184 -6.34 -7.31 -3.19
N GLN A 185 -7.37 -6.57 -2.81
CA GLN A 185 -7.28 -5.32 -2.06
C GLN A 185 -8.17 -5.41 -0.82
N GLY A 186 -7.57 -5.27 0.37
CA GLY A 186 -8.28 -5.38 1.62
C GLY A 186 -7.36 -5.38 2.83
N VAL A 187 -7.95 -5.56 4.01
CA VAL A 187 -7.22 -5.70 5.26
C VAL A 187 -7.23 -7.18 5.59
N ASP A 188 -6.16 -7.89 5.25
CA ASP A 188 -6.00 -9.28 5.65
C ASP A 188 -5.37 -9.42 7.03
N PHE A 189 -5.31 -10.64 7.56
CA PHE A 189 -4.82 -10.85 8.90
C PHE A 189 -3.34 -10.49 9.09
N GLN A 190 -2.52 -10.63 8.03
CA GLN A 190 -1.13 -10.20 8.09
C GLN A 190 -1.03 -8.67 8.18
N THR A 191 -1.85 -7.94 7.41
CA THR A 191 -1.96 -6.49 7.53
C THR A 191 -2.42 -6.08 8.92
N TYR A 192 -3.43 -6.77 9.48
CA TYR A 192 -3.89 -6.49 10.84
C TYR A 192 -2.78 -6.69 11.87
N LEU A 193 -2.06 -7.82 11.85
CA LEU A 193 -0.96 -8.05 12.79
C LEU A 193 0.18 -7.03 12.67
N TYR A 194 0.32 -6.39 11.50
CA TYR A 194 1.29 -5.31 11.30
C TYR A 194 0.82 -3.96 11.85
N LEU A 195 -0.49 -3.71 11.87
CA LEU A 195 -1.10 -2.45 12.30
C LEU A 195 -1.74 -2.50 13.69
N HIS A 196 -1.78 -3.67 14.32
CA HIS A 196 -2.42 -3.88 15.61
C HIS A 196 -1.62 -3.19 16.71
N ASP A 197 -2.33 -2.37 17.47
CA ASP A 197 -1.88 -1.71 18.69
C ASP A 197 -2.93 -1.99 19.80
N ASN A 198 -2.64 -1.56 21.03
CA ASN A 198 -3.56 -1.76 22.17
C ASN A 198 -4.98 -1.20 21.97
N GLY A 199 -5.17 -0.28 21.02
CA GLY A 199 -6.42 0.41 20.71
C GLY A 199 -6.95 0.16 19.28
N ASP A 200 -6.33 -0.70 18.48
CA ASP A 200 -6.58 -0.92 17.05
C ASP A 200 -6.84 0.37 16.23
N GLU A 201 -6.25 1.52 16.59
CA GLU A 201 -6.63 2.80 15.97
C GLU A 201 -6.22 2.83 14.49
N LEU A 202 -4.99 2.40 14.20
CA LEU A 202 -4.48 2.29 12.84
C LEU A 202 -5.22 1.22 12.03
N ALA A 203 -5.47 0.05 12.63
CA ALA A 203 -6.20 -1.04 11.98
C ALA A 203 -7.65 -0.63 11.63
N ARG A 204 -8.38 0.01 12.57
CA ARG A 204 -9.73 0.56 12.33
C ARG A 204 -9.72 1.60 11.22
N THR A 205 -8.76 2.52 11.25
CA THR A 205 -8.63 3.55 10.22
C THR A 205 -8.39 2.94 8.84
N MET A 206 -7.54 1.93 8.75
CA MET A 206 -7.27 1.21 7.50
C MET A 206 -8.53 0.51 6.96
N VAL A 207 -9.29 -0.16 7.82
CA VAL A 207 -10.58 -0.78 7.46
C VAL A 207 -11.56 0.26 6.93
N ASP A 208 -11.68 1.40 7.60
CA ASP A 208 -12.57 2.49 7.19
C ASP A 208 -12.15 3.15 5.87
N VAL A 209 -10.84 3.29 5.64
CA VAL A 209 -10.26 3.76 4.38
C VAL A 209 -10.59 2.80 3.24
N TRP A 210 -10.30 1.51 3.40
CA TRP A 210 -10.61 0.49 2.41
C TRP A 210 -12.12 0.42 2.10
N ARG A 211 -12.98 0.48 3.13
CA ARG A 211 -14.45 0.47 2.96
C ARG A 211 -14.91 1.67 2.14
N ARG A 212 -14.43 2.88 2.47
CA ARG A 212 -14.80 4.12 1.77
C ARG A 212 -14.31 4.12 0.33
N SER A 213 -13.06 3.73 0.08
CA SER A 213 -12.47 3.68 -1.26
C SER A 213 -13.21 2.71 -2.17
N THR A 214 -13.49 1.50 -1.67
CA THR A 214 -14.24 0.48 -2.39
C THR A 214 -15.65 0.97 -2.73
N ARG A 215 -16.33 1.61 -1.77
CA ARG A 215 -17.66 2.20 -1.99
C ARG A 215 -17.61 3.33 -3.02
N LEU A 216 -16.59 4.18 -2.98
CA LEU A 216 -16.41 5.28 -3.91
C LEU A 216 -16.30 4.75 -5.35
N ILE A 217 -15.37 3.83 -5.60
CA ILE A 217 -15.18 3.23 -6.93
C ILE A 217 -16.46 2.56 -7.39
N ALA A 218 -17.12 1.78 -6.52
CA ALA A 218 -18.36 1.06 -6.84
C ALA A 218 -19.46 1.97 -7.39
N ASN A 219 -19.62 3.17 -6.81
CA ASN A 219 -20.68 4.12 -7.17
C ASN A 219 -20.24 5.17 -8.20
N MET A 220 -18.96 5.23 -8.53
CA MET A 220 -18.44 6.19 -9.50
C MET A 220 -18.97 5.90 -10.91
N PRO A 221 -19.42 6.92 -11.67
CA PRO A 221 -19.74 6.75 -13.08
C PRO A 221 -18.54 6.16 -13.83
N ARG A 222 -18.79 5.15 -14.67
CA ARG A 222 -17.71 4.41 -15.35
C ARG A 222 -16.93 5.32 -16.30
N HIS A 223 -15.61 5.16 -16.32
CA HIS A 223 -14.70 5.85 -17.22
C HIS A 223 -13.59 4.90 -17.66
N PRO A 224 -13.16 4.91 -18.95
CA PRO A 224 -12.15 3.97 -19.44
C PRO A 224 -10.76 4.16 -18.82
N ASN A 225 -10.44 5.34 -18.29
CA ASN A 225 -9.15 5.62 -17.62
C ASN A 225 -9.23 5.61 -16.08
N ILE A 226 -10.27 5.01 -15.51
CA ILE A 226 -10.42 4.84 -14.06
C ILE A 226 -10.68 3.36 -13.77
N GLN A 227 -10.16 2.86 -12.65
CA GLN A 227 -10.39 1.51 -12.17
C GLN A 227 -11.88 1.16 -12.20
N SER A 228 -12.19 -0.01 -12.76
CA SER A 228 -13.54 -0.54 -12.67
C SER A 228 -13.84 -1.04 -11.25
N PRO A 229 -15.09 -0.91 -10.79
CA PRO A 229 -15.59 -1.57 -9.59
C PRO A 229 -15.14 -3.02 -9.41
N PRO A 230 -14.97 -3.46 -8.14
CA PRO A 230 -14.49 -4.79 -7.83
C PRO A 230 -15.29 -5.88 -8.52
N ARG A 231 -14.59 -6.91 -8.99
CA ARG A 231 -15.19 -8.04 -9.70
C ARG A 231 -15.74 -9.10 -8.75
N TYR A 232 -15.08 -9.29 -7.62
CA TYR A 232 -15.48 -10.22 -6.56
C TYR A 232 -15.29 -9.56 -5.20
N LEU A 233 -16.11 -9.93 -4.23
CA LEU A 233 -15.83 -9.68 -2.83
C LEU A 233 -15.12 -10.90 -2.24
N VAL A 234 -14.28 -10.68 -1.24
CA VAL A 234 -13.53 -11.75 -0.57
C VAL A 234 -13.94 -11.82 0.88
N SER A 235 -14.21 -13.05 1.33
CA SER A 235 -14.65 -13.33 2.69
C SER A 235 -13.81 -14.38 3.37
N VAL A 236 -13.90 -14.39 4.69
CA VAL A 236 -13.43 -15.47 5.55
C VAL A 236 -14.55 -15.87 6.51
N ARG A 237 -14.50 -17.09 7.01
CA ARG A 237 -15.44 -17.55 8.04
C ARG A 237 -14.89 -17.31 9.44
N ASP A 238 -15.72 -16.76 10.32
CA ASP A 238 -15.40 -16.69 11.75
C ASP A 238 -15.57 -18.05 12.44
N SER A 239 -15.26 -18.09 13.74
CA SER A 239 -15.42 -19.29 14.58
C SER A 239 -16.88 -19.80 14.68
N MET A 240 -17.86 -18.96 14.35
CA MET A 240 -19.29 -19.27 14.28
C MET A 240 -19.76 -19.57 12.85
N LEU A 241 -18.84 -19.67 11.88
CA LEU A 241 -19.09 -19.90 10.45
C LEU A 241 -19.83 -18.76 9.72
N ASN A 242 -19.93 -17.58 10.34
CA ASN A 242 -20.46 -16.39 9.69
C ASN A 242 -19.47 -15.88 8.64
N ILE A 243 -20.00 -15.31 7.56
CA ILE A 243 -19.21 -14.72 6.48
C ILE A 243 -18.80 -13.31 6.89
N VAL A 244 -17.50 -13.05 6.96
CA VAL A 244 -16.91 -11.73 7.22
C VAL A 244 -16.17 -11.28 5.98
N LEU A 245 -16.47 -10.07 5.48
CA LEU A 245 -15.80 -9.51 4.31
C LEU A 245 -14.45 -8.92 4.69
N ILE A 246 -13.39 -9.32 3.99
CA ILE A 246 -12.02 -8.92 4.32
C ILE A 246 -11.32 -8.13 3.19
N GLY A 247 -11.92 -8.12 2.00
CA GLY A 247 -11.30 -7.53 0.82
C GLY A 247 -12.17 -7.67 -0.42
N HIS A 248 -11.59 -7.28 -1.54
CA HIS A 248 -12.21 -7.43 -2.85
C HIS A 248 -11.14 -7.77 -3.90
N LEU A 249 -11.58 -8.27 -5.07
CA LEU A 249 -10.70 -8.56 -6.20
C LEU A 249 -10.92 -7.61 -7.36
N SER A 250 -9.83 -6.99 -7.80
CA SER A 250 -9.76 -6.02 -8.91
C SER A 250 -8.92 -6.56 -10.06
N THR A 251 -9.00 -5.92 -11.22
CA THR A 251 -8.23 -6.28 -12.41
C THR A 251 -6.73 -6.16 -12.14
N TYR A 252 -5.96 -7.18 -12.53
CA TYR A 252 -4.50 -7.12 -12.56
C TYR A 252 -4.00 -6.62 -13.92
N PHE A 253 -3.10 -5.64 -13.88
CA PHE A 253 -2.49 -5.04 -15.06
C PHE A 253 -1.02 -5.48 -15.15
N ALA A 254 -0.74 -6.44 -16.02
CA ALA A 254 0.57 -7.12 -16.08
C ALA A 254 1.71 -6.22 -16.58
N VAL A 255 1.40 -5.09 -17.24
CA VAL A 255 2.41 -4.14 -17.72
C VAL A 255 3.02 -3.32 -16.58
N GLY A 256 2.34 -3.25 -15.43
CA GLY A 256 2.75 -2.47 -14.28
C GLY A 256 2.25 -1.03 -14.32
N ASP A 257 2.88 -0.17 -13.54
CA ASP A 257 2.53 1.24 -13.42
C ASP A 257 3.46 2.17 -14.23
N LEU A 258 3.05 3.43 -14.34
CA LEU A 258 3.80 4.44 -15.07
C LEU A 258 5.19 4.71 -14.45
N GLY A 259 5.32 4.57 -13.12
CA GLY A 259 6.60 4.63 -12.43
C GLY A 259 7.54 3.53 -12.92
N ASN A 260 7.05 2.28 -13.00
CA ASN A 260 7.83 1.16 -13.55
C ASN A 260 8.24 1.41 -15.00
N ALA A 261 7.35 1.99 -15.82
CA ALA A 261 7.67 2.30 -17.21
C ALA A 261 8.76 3.37 -17.35
N ILE A 262 8.73 4.41 -16.50
CA ILE A 262 9.78 5.44 -16.43
C ILE A 262 11.12 4.82 -16.01
N GLU A 263 11.10 3.99 -14.96
CA GLU A 263 12.29 3.33 -14.45
C GLU A 263 12.89 2.37 -15.50
N ALA A 264 12.07 1.55 -16.16
CA ALA A 264 12.53 0.65 -17.22
C ALA A 264 13.17 1.42 -18.39
N ALA A 265 12.60 2.57 -18.79
CA ALA A 265 13.17 3.43 -19.80
C ALA A 265 14.52 4.01 -19.36
N ASN A 266 14.63 4.44 -18.10
CA ASN A 266 15.88 4.97 -17.55
C ASN A 266 16.98 3.92 -17.46
N THR A 267 16.67 2.73 -16.93
CA THR A 267 17.61 1.60 -16.81
C THR A 267 18.11 1.13 -18.17
N SER A 268 17.26 1.20 -19.20
CA SER A 268 17.65 0.88 -20.59
C SER A 268 18.27 2.05 -21.35
N GLU A 269 18.50 3.20 -20.68
CA GLU A 269 18.98 4.45 -21.27
C GLU A 269 18.15 4.92 -22.50
N SER A 270 16.88 4.53 -22.54
CA SER A 270 15.96 4.82 -23.63
C SER A 270 15.01 5.97 -23.30
N GLN A 271 14.27 6.42 -24.30
CA GLN A 271 13.22 7.42 -24.14
C GLN A 271 11.88 6.81 -24.46
N ILE A 272 10.91 7.01 -23.57
CA ILE A 272 9.51 6.74 -23.87
C ILE A 272 9.11 7.66 -25.04
N PRO A 273 8.53 7.12 -26.13
CA PRO A 273 8.18 7.92 -27.29
C PRO A 273 7.26 9.10 -26.95
N LEU A 274 7.51 10.27 -27.55
CA LEU A 274 6.70 11.48 -27.29
C LEU A 274 5.21 11.27 -27.59
N LYS A 275 4.89 10.49 -28.62
CA LYS A 275 3.50 10.12 -28.94
C LYS A 275 2.84 9.38 -27.78
N GLN A 276 3.59 8.49 -27.12
CA GLN A 276 3.10 7.74 -25.98
C GLN A 276 2.94 8.64 -24.74
N LYS A 277 3.93 9.49 -24.45
CA LYS A 277 3.81 10.50 -23.38
C LYS A 277 2.58 11.40 -23.57
N ALA A 278 2.34 11.87 -24.79
CA ALA A 278 1.18 12.70 -25.12
C ALA A 278 -0.16 11.94 -24.97
N LYS A 279 -0.22 10.66 -25.38
CA LYS A 279 -1.38 9.79 -25.15
C LYS A 279 -1.67 9.68 -23.65
N TRP A 280 -0.64 9.40 -22.85
CA TRP A 280 -0.76 9.26 -21.41
C TRP A 280 -1.17 10.56 -20.71
N PHE A 281 -0.64 11.72 -21.09
CA PHE A 281 -1.12 13.00 -20.55
C PHE A 281 -2.59 13.24 -20.83
N HIS A 282 -3.02 12.95 -22.06
CA HIS A 282 -4.42 13.09 -22.40
C HIS A 282 -5.31 12.19 -21.53
N GLN A 283 -4.92 10.93 -21.33
CA GLN A 283 -5.65 9.97 -20.50
C GLN A 283 -5.68 10.35 -19.01
N MET A 284 -4.58 10.86 -18.47
CA MET A 284 -4.55 11.43 -17.12
C MET A 284 -5.54 12.59 -16.99
N CYS A 285 -5.52 13.55 -17.92
CA CYS A 285 -6.46 14.68 -17.92
C CYS A 285 -7.91 14.22 -17.99
N LEU A 286 -8.22 13.20 -18.83
CA LEU A 286 -9.56 12.64 -18.92
C LEU A 286 -10.01 12.02 -17.59
N ALA A 287 -9.15 11.23 -16.94
CA ALA A 287 -9.43 10.64 -15.64
C ALA A 287 -9.70 11.73 -14.58
N ILE A 288 -8.81 12.72 -14.43
CA ILE A 288 -8.97 13.78 -13.43
C ILE A 288 -10.19 14.66 -13.72
N THR A 289 -10.44 15.00 -14.98
CA THR A 289 -11.63 15.77 -15.37
C THR A 289 -12.90 15.01 -15.00
N HIS A 290 -12.95 13.70 -15.25
CA HIS A 290 -14.08 12.87 -14.87
C HIS A 290 -14.26 12.85 -13.34
N THR A 291 -13.18 12.67 -12.59
CA THR A 291 -13.17 12.71 -11.11
C THR A 291 -13.80 13.99 -10.57
N HIS A 292 -13.37 15.16 -11.07
CA HIS A 292 -13.84 16.46 -10.59
C HIS A 292 -15.24 16.83 -11.09
N ARG A 293 -15.50 16.61 -12.37
CA ARG A 293 -16.67 17.19 -13.06
C ARG A 293 -17.85 16.22 -13.18
N VAL A 294 -17.60 14.93 -13.09
CA VAL A 294 -18.64 13.89 -13.23
C VAL A 294 -18.86 13.15 -11.91
N ALA A 295 -17.78 12.69 -11.28
CA ALA A 295 -17.86 11.98 -10.00
C ALA A 295 -17.97 12.93 -8.80
N HIS A 296 -17.66 14.22 -8.97
CA HIS A 296 -17.68 15.25 -7.93
C HIS A 296 -16.90 14.84 -6.67
N THR A 297 -15.73 14.24 -6.89
CA THR A 297 -14.81 13.79 -5.85
C THR A 297 -13.38 14.17 -6.23
N PHE A 298 -12.43 13.76 -5.42
CA PHE A 298 -11.00 13.95 -5.59
C PHE A 298 -10.27 12.63 -5.28
N HIS A 299 -9.10 12.43 -5.87
CA HIS A 299 -8.28 11.22 -5.66
C HIS A 299 -7.36 11.33 -4.44
N MET A 300 -6.76 12.50 -4.23
CA MET A 300 -5.83 12.89 -3.17
C MET A 300 -4.45 12.21 -3.20
N ASP A 301 -4.13 11.43 -4.23
CA ASP A 301 -2.87 10.69 -4.32
C ASP A 301 -2.43 10.50 -5.79
N ILE A 302 -2.31 11.62 -6.51
CA ILE A 302 -1.93 11.60 -7.93
C ILE A 302 -0.41 11.50 -8.06
N LYS A 303 0.06 10.32 -8.48
CA LYS A 303 1.47 10.00 -8.72
C LYS A 303 1.62 8.96 -9.83
N PRO A 304 2.81 8.80 -10.45
CA PRO A 304 3.03 7.80 -11.48
C PRO A 304 2.62 6.38 -11.07
N GLY A 305 2.89 5.97 -9.83
CA GLY A 305 2.55 4.63 -9.31
C GLY A 305 1.06 4.32 -9.28
N ASN A 306 0.18 5.33 -9.29
CA ASN A 306 -1.28 5.14 -9.27
C ASN A 306 -1.90 5.15 -10.67
N PHE A 307 -1.08 5.26 -11.73
CA PHE A 307 -1.51 5.08 -13.12
C PHE A 307 -0.95 3.77 -13.67
N VAL A 308 -1.78 2.72 -13.66
CA VAL A 308 -1.42 1.42 -14.25
C VAL A 308 -1.67 1.39 -15.75
N ILE A 309 -0.89 0.57 -16.45
CA ILE A 309 -0.91 0.46 -17.91
C ILE A 309 -1.63 -0.84 -18.30
N ASP A 310 -2.67 -0.74 -19.13
CA ASP A 310 -3.35 -1.90 -19.68
C ASP A 310 -2.59 -2.54 -20.87
N ASP A 311 -3.10 -3.66 -21.37
CA ASP A 311 -2.51 -4.40 -22.49
C ASP A 311 -2.61 -3.67 -23.84
N GLN A 312 -3.36 -2.57 -23.93
CA GLN A 312 -3.38 -1.65 -25.07
C GLN A 312 -2.63 -0.34 -24.78
N GLU A 313 -1.77 -0.35 -23.75
CA GLU A 313 -0.95 0.77 -23.30
C GLU A 313 -1.77 2.02 -22.93
N ASN A 314 -2.98 1.86 -22.42
CA ASN A 314 -3.78 2.95 -21.86
C ASN A 314 -3.54 3.06 -20.35
N LEU A 315 -3.62 4.29 -19.83
CA LEU A 315 -3.56 4.52 -18.39
C LEU A 315 -4.92 4.32 -17.72
N ILE A 316 -4.89 3.68 -16.57
CA ILE A 316 -6.01 3.48 -15.66
C ILE A 316 -5.61 4.04 -14.28
N LEU A 317 -6.38 4.98 -13.76
CA LEU A 317 -6.19 5.53 -12.41
C LEU A 317 -6.76 4.57 -11.35
N ILE A 318 -5.92 4.13 -10.42
CA ILE A 318 -6.21 3.18 -9.34
C ILE A 318 -5.90 3.80 -7.97
N ASP A 319 -6.17 3.06 -6.89
CA ASP A 319 -5.79 3.42 -5.51
C ASP A 319 -6.55 4.62 -4.91
N TRP A 320 -7.86 4.42 -4.70
CA TRP A 320 -8.79 5.45 -4.25
C TRP A 320 -8.90 5.56 -2.72
N GLU A 321 -7.84 5.22 -1.99
CA GLU A 321 -7.83 5.17 -0.51
C GLU A 321 -7.96 6.55 0.17
N GLN A 322 -7.82 7.67 -0.58
CA GLN A 322 -8.06 9.04 -0.08
C GLN A 322 -7.36 9.33 1.27
N SER A 323 -6.17 8.77 1.49
CA SER A 323 -5.43 8.86 2.76
C SER A 323 -4.37 9.97 2.80
N GLY A 324 -4.39 10.88 1.82
CA GLY A 324 -3.40 11.97 1.66
C GLY A 324 -2.46 11.74 0.47
N ALA A 325 -1.72 12.78 0.08
CA ALA A 325 -0.79 12.74 -1.04
C ALA A 325 0.66 12.60 -0.55
N PRO A 326 1.54 11.91 -1.28
CA PRO A 326 2.96 11.84 -0.94
C PRO A 326 3.60 13.21 -1.11
N ALA A 327 4.60 13.50 -0.28
CA ALA A 327 5.36 14.75 -0.32
C ALA A 327 5.87 15.09 -1.74
N THR A 328 6.17 14.07 -2.55
CA THR A 328 6.70 14.20 -3.91
C THR A 328 5.78 14.93 -4.90
N THR A 329 4.47 14.85 -4.69
CA THR A 329 3.46 15.41 -5.61
C THR A 329 2.47 16.34 -4.92
N LEU A 330 2.42 16.33 -3.58
CA LEU A 330 1.59 17.21 -2.78
C LEU A 330 1.85 18.69 -3.14
N ALA A 331 0.78 19.46 -3.28
CA ALA A 331 0.88 20.90 -3.48
C ALA A 331 1.47 21.56 -2.22
N PRO A 332 2.44 22.48 -2.33
CA PRO A 332 3.07 23.10 -1.17
C PRO A 332 2.08 23.73 -0.18
N GLU A 333 0.99 24.32 -0.67
CA GLU A 333 -0.06 24.90 0.17
C GLU A 333 -0.88 23.85 0.93
N ALA A 334 -0.88 22.60 0.48
CA ALA A 334 -1.62 21.50 1.10
C ALA A 334 -0.78 20.74 2.15
N ASP A 335 0.33 21.33 2.61
CA ASP A 335 1.25 20.76 3.61
C ASP A 335 0.66 20.68 5.04
N GLY A 336 -0.57 21.14 5.25
CA GLY A 336 -1.23 21.14 6.55
C GLY A 336 -1.03 22.41 7.38
N THR A 337 -0.24 23.36 6.90
CA THR A 337 0.07 24.61 7.63
C THR A 337 -0.76 25.82 7.18
N TRP A 338 -1.64 25.65 6.20
CA TRP A 338 -2.45 26.71 5.60
C TRP A 338 -3.95 26.46 5.76
N ASP A 339 -4.67 27.53 6.10
CA ASP A 339 -6.10 27.67 5.90
C ASP A 339 -6.36 28.29 4.53
N VAL A 340 -7.51 27.98 3.94
CA VAL A 340 -7.91 28.53 2.64
C VAL A 340 -9.36 28.98 2.67
N GLU A 341 -9.60 30.15 2.09
CA GLU A 341 -10.93 30.68 1.84
C GLU A 341 -11.04 31.20 0.41
N GLU A 342 -12.25 31.16 -0.15
CA GLU A 342 -12.56 31.75 -1.43
C GLU A 342 -13.19 33.13 -1.21
N GLN A 343 -12.52 34.18 -1.70
CA GLN A 343 -12.97 35.56 -1.61
C GLN A 343 -13.48 36.06 -2.98
N ASP A 344 -14.69 36.62 -2.99
CA ASP A 344 -15.23 37.30 -4.16
C ASP A 344 -14.46 38.59 -4.44
N MET A 345 -13.99 38.73 -5.68
CA MET A 345 -13.42 39.98 -6.17
C MET A 345 -14.55 40.84 -6.75
N ASN A 346 -14.59 42.14 -6.42
CA ASN A 346 -15.66 43.06 -6.82
C ASN A 346 -16.07 42.94 -8.30
N GLU A 347 -17.40 42.97 -8.51
CA GLU A 347 -18.26 43.05 -9.71
C GLU A 347 -17.90 42.33 -11.03
N ASN A 348 -16.66 41.90 -11.30
CA ASN A 348 -16.27 41.22 -12.54
C ASN A 348 -15.10 40.22 -12.39
N GLY A 349 -14.61 39.97 -11.18
CA GLY A 349 -13.48 39.07 -10.95
C GLY A 349 -13.92 37.62 -10.75
N SER A 350 -13.15 36.66 -11.29
CA SER A 350 -13.24 35.28 -10.79
C SER A 350 -12.83 35.26 -9.30
N PRO A 351 -13.49 34.45 -8.46
CA PRO A 351 -13.16 34.40 -7.05
C PRO A 351 -11.69 34.00 -6.85
N LYS A 352 -11.08 34.49 -5.77
CA LYS A 352 -9.66 34.28 -5.47
C LYS A 352 -9.52 33.40 -4.22
N LEU A 353 -8.61 32.44 -4.27
CA LEU A 353 -8.20 31.69 -3.07
C LEU A 353 -7.22 32.53 -2.25
N VAL A 354 -7.51 32.67 -0.96
CA VAL A 354 -6.64 33.33 0.01
C VAL A 354 -6.18 32.31 1.02
N TYR A 355 -4.87 32.06 1.01
CA TYR A 355 -4.22 31.16 1.96
C TYR A 355 -3.70 31.96 3.15
N THR A 356 -4.08 31.54 4.35
CA THR A 356 -3.63 32.15 5.60
C THR A 356 -2.88 31.11 6.42
N LYS A 357 -1.67 31.44 6.88
CA LYS A 357 -0.90 30.52 7.69
C LYS A 357 -1.63 30.26 9.00
N TYR A 358 -1.86 29.00 9.33
CA TYR A 358 -2.54 28.63 10.56
C TYR A 358 -1.67 28.95 11.79
N THR A 359 -2.27 29.58 12.80
CA THR A 359 -1.59 30.01 14.04
C THR A 359 -2.23 29.45 15.31
N GLY A 360 -3.15 28.49 15.18
CA GLY A 360 -3.82 27.88 16.33
C GLY A 360 -3.03 26.71 16.94
N PRO A 361 -3.66 25.96 17.87
CA PRO A 361 -3.08 24.76 18.47
C PRO A 361 -2.76 23.67 17.43
N GLU A 362 -1.86 22.74 17.75
CA GLU A 362 -1.53 21.60 16.88
C GLU A 362 -2.79 20.92 16.33
N ARG A 363 -2.79 20.71 15.01
CA ARG A 363 -3.90 20.08 14.29
C ARG A 363 -3.62 18.60 14.13
N ARG A 364 -4.65 17.77 14.31
CA ARG A 364 -4.60 16.33 14.05
C ARG A 364 -5.95 15.82 13.57
N ASN A 365 -5.96 15.16 12.42
CA ASN A 365 -7.09 14.39 11.92
C ASN A 365 -6.65 13.03 11.33
N MET A 366 -5.36 12.70 11.46
CA MET A 366 -4.78 11.40 11.16
C MET A 366 -4.42 10.69 12.47
N PRO A 367 -4.49 9.35 12.51
CA PRO A 367 -4.12 8.57 13.69
C PRO A 367 -2.71 8.86 14.20
N GLU A 368 -2.48 8.59 15.49
CA GLU A 368 -1.11 8.54 16.02
C GLU A 368 -0.25 7.54 15.22
N GLY A 369 1.04 7.85 15.05
CA GLY A 369 1.94 7.04 14.21
C GLY A 369 1.88 7.28 12.69
N SER A 370 0.97 8.11 12.18
CA SER A 370 0.86 8.40 10.73
C SER A 370 2.08 9.13 10.13
N GLY A 371 2.98 9.66 10.96
CA GLY A 371 4.20 10.37 10.57
C GLY A 371 4.48 11.54 11.51
N ARG A 372 5.61 12.21 11.29
CA ARG A 372 6.03 13.40 12.09
C ARG A 372 5.78 14.72 11.37
N GLU A 373 5.66 14.68 10.05
CA GLU A 373 5.42 15.87 9.24
C GLU A 373 3.99 16.38 9.37
N SER A 374 3.81 17.69 9.23
CA SER A 374 2.50 18.34 9.36
C SER A 374 1.43 17.76 8.43
N PHE A 375 1.77 17.47 7.17
CA PHE A 375 0.86 16.82 6.21
C PHE A 375 0.58 15.34 6.51
N SER A 376 1.43 14.69 7.32
CA SER A 376 1.19 13.32 7.81
C SER A 376 0.29 13.27 9.04
N ILE A 377 0.18 14.38 9.77
CA ILE A 377 -0.64 14.52 10.98
C ILE A 377 -1.99 15.20 10.67
N TRP A 378 -1.99 16.11 9.69
CA TRP A 378 -3.15 16.87 9.25
C TRP A 378 -3.35 16.78 7.73
N ASN A 379 -4.34 15.99 7.34
CA ASN A 379 -4.82 15.92 5.97
C ASN A 379 -5.80 17.09 5.72
N VAL A 380 -5.41 18.08 4.90
CA VAL A 380 -6.24 19.25 4.61
C VAL A 380 -7.47 18.95 3.74
N PHE A 381 -7.41 17.89 2.95
CA PHE A 381 -8.37 17.66 1.87
C PHE A 381 -9.81 17.47 2.33
N PRO A 382 -10.13 16.75 3.43
CA PRO A 382 -11.51 16.65 3.91
C PRO A 382 -12.13 18.01 4.29
N GLU A 383 -11.35 18.90 4.91
CA GLU A 383 -11.84 20.23 5.29
C GLU A 383 -12.00 21.10 4.05
N TRP A 384 -10.97 21.17 3.20
CA TRP A 384 -11.02 21.96 1.97
C TRP A 384 -12.11 21.47 1.03
N GLN A 385 -12.37 20.16 0.95
CA GLN A 385 -13.47 19.63 0.16
C GLN A 385 -14.84 20.13 0.65
N ALA A 386 -14.98 20.35 1.95
CA ALA A 386 -16.23 20.86 2.53
C ALA A 386 -16.36 22.39 2.43
N SER A 387 -15.27 23.12 2.64
CA SER A 387 -15.29 24.59 2.76
C SER A 387 -14.83 25.33 1.50
N CYS A 388 -13.91 24.77 0.72
CA CYS A 388 -13.30 25.39 -0.45
C CYS A 388 -12.88 24.34 -1.52
N PRO A 389 -13.83 23.67 -2.21
CA PRO A 389 -13.54 22.57 -3.13
C PRO A 389 -12.54 22.92 -4.24
N ARG A 390 -12.48 24.20 -4.62
CA ARG A 390 -11.55 24.71 -5.62
C ARG A 390 -10.09 24.63 -5.17
N ALA A 391 -9.81 24.76 -3.87
CA ALA A 391 -8.47 24.55 -3.34
C ALA A 391 -8.01 23.10 -3.53
N VAL A 392 -8.91 22.13 -3.30
CA VAL A 392 -8.64 20.72 -3.57
C VAL A 392 -8.41 20.47 -5.06
N GLU A 393 -9.25 21.04 -5.93
CA GLU A 393 -9.08 20.94 -7.38
C GLU A 393 -7.69 21.45 -7.82
N LEU A 394 -7.27 22.62 -7.36
CA LEU A 394 -5.96 23.18 -7.72
C LEU A 394 -4.79 22.37 -7.17
N ALA A 395 -4.90 21.85 -5.95
CA ALA A 395 -3.89 20.99 -5.36
C ALA A 395 -3.73 19.68 -6.17
N GLU A 396 -4.83 19.07 -6.64
CA GLU A 396 -4.75 17.90 -7.52
C GLU A 396 -4.22 18.22 -8.91
N VAL A 397 -4.57 19.39 -9.47
CA VAL A 397 -4.01 19.86 -10.75
C VAL A 397 -2.50 20.07 -10.63
N PHE A 398 -2.02 20.56 -9.48
CA PHE A 398 -0.59 20.65 -9.20
C PHE A 398 0.06 19.25 -9.16
N ALA A 399 -0.53 18.30 -8.43
CA ALA A 399 -0.02 16.92 -8.34
C ALA A 399 0.00 16.23 -9.73
N LEU A 400 -1.02 16.50 -10.56
CA LEU A 400 -1.05 16.07 -11.95
C LEU A 400 0.09 16.69 -12.75
N GLY A 401 0.31 18.00 -12.63
CA GLY A 401 1.43 18.69 -13.28
C GLY A 401 2.79 18.13 -12.89
N ARG A 402 2.99 17.82 -11.60
CA ARG A 402 4.18 17.13 -11.07
C ARG A 402 4.36 15.76 -11.72
N THR A 403 3.31 14.94 -11.72
CA THR A 403 3.30 13.62 -12.37
C THR A 403 3.64 13.70 -13.86
N MET A 404 3.10 14.70 -14.57
CA MET A 404 3.41 14.92 -15.98
C MET A 404 4.86 15.34 -16.21
N TRP A 405 5.42 16.20 -15.35
CA TRP A 405 6.83 16.56 -15.39
C TRP A 405 7.74 15.36 -15.16
N MET A 406 7.41 14.50 -14.19
CA MET A 406 8.16 13.26 -13.92
C MET A 406 8.22 12.36 -15.16
N LEU A 407 7.10 12.19 -15.88
CA LEU A 407 7.05 11.44 -17.14
C LEU A 407 7.82 12.14 -18.28
N LEU A 408 7.70 13.45 -18.44
CA LEU A 408 8.43 14.19 -19.47
C LEU A 408 9.94 14.05 -19.29
N SER A 409 10.40 14.33 -18.07
CA SER A 409 11.82 14.32 -17.70
C SER A 409 12.37 12.91 -17.49
N GLN A 410 11.49 11.91 -17.36
CA GLN A 410 11.82 10.56 -16.89
C GLN A 410 12.70 10.63 -15.63
N THR A 411 12.21 11.31 -14.61
CA THR A 411 12.92 11.42 -13.33
C THR A 411 13.21 10.03 -12.77
N ALA A 412 14.41 9.82 -12.24
CA ALA A 412 14.71 8.62 -11.49
C ALA A 412 13.74 8.50 -10.31
N ASN A 413 13.40 7.27 -9.92
CA ASN A 413 12.43 7.01 -8.86
C ASN A 413 13.02 7.20 -7.45
N ASN A 414 14.07 8.01 -7.30
CA ASN A 414 14.83 8.18 -6.06
C ASN A 414 14.22 9.26 -5.17
N PHE A 415 12.92 9.17 -4.91
CA PHE A 415 12.19 10.13 -4.08
C PHE A 415 12.05 9.71 -2.62
N ASP A 416 12.71 8.62 -2.22
CA ASP A 416 12.71 8.12 -0.83
C ASP A 416 13.30 9.14 0.16
N GLU A 417 14.09 10.10 -0.33
CA GLU A 417 14.70 11.18 0.46
C GLU A 417 13.87 12.49 0.47
N VAL A 418 12.70 12.54 -0.18
CA VAL A 418 11.86 13.75 -0.16
C VAL A 418 11.07 13.80 1.14
N GLU A 419 11.55 14.61 2.08
CA GLU A 419 10.91 14.84 3.37
C GLU A 419 9.77 15.88 3.26
N HIS A 420 9.91 16.89 2.39
CA HIS A 420 8.92 17.95 2.18
C HIS A 420 8.62 18.22 0.70
N PRO A 421 7.39 18.62 0.32
CA PRO A 421 7.06 19.01 -1.06
C PRO A 421 7.93 20.10 -1.70
N ASN A 422 8.56 20.92 -0.86
CA ASN A 422 9.45 22.01 -1.28
C ASN A 422 10.84 21.51 -1.70
N ASP A 423 11.21 20.30 -1.30
CA ASP A 423 12.52 19.71 -1.61
C ASP A 423 12.58 19.23 -3.06
N VAL A 424 11.41 19.02 -3.69
CA VAL A 424 11.32 18.58 -5.07
C VAL A 424 11.60 19.73 -6.03
N GLN A 425 12.83 19.80 -6.53
CA GLN A 425 13.23 20.78 -7.55
C GLN A 425 12.77 20.35 -8.95
N VAL A 426 11.83 21.09 -9.53
CA VAL A 426 11.48 20.93 -10.95
C VAL A 426 12.61 21.50 -11.80
N THR A 427 13.40 20.61 -12.40
CA THR A 427 14.44 21.00 -13.35
C THR A 427 14.14 20.42 -14.73
N TRP A 428 14.46 21.19 -15.77
CA TRP A 428 14.43 20.74 -17.14
C TRP A 428 15.86 20.63 -17.60
N THR A 429 16.43 19.43 -17.57
CA THR A 429 17.74 19.21 -18.16
C THR A 429 17.58 19.26 -19.68
N VAL A 430 18.27 20.21 -20.31
CA VAL A 430 18.43 20.18 -21.77
C VAL A 430 19.35 19.00 -22.07
N LYS A 431 18.81 17.79 -22.25
CA LYS A 431 19.56 16.73 -22.94
C LYS A 431 19.78 17.23 -24.36
N THR A 432 20.97 17.77 -24.61
CA THR A 432 21.43 18.35 -25.86
C THR A 432 21.26 17.36 -27.00
N ILE A 433 20.13 17.42 -27.72
CA ILE A 433 20.12 17.02 -29.12
C ILE A 433 20.63 18.25 -29.87
N LEU A 434 21.77 18.07 -30.56
CA LEU A 434 22.43 19.06 -31.41
C LEU A 434 21.41 19.90 -32.22
N HIS A 435 21.22 21.16 -31.84
CA HIS A 435 21.45 22.37 -32.65
C HIS A 435 21.08 23.64 -31.84
N PRO A 436 21.88 24.71 -31.89
CA PRO A 436 21.73 25.85 -30.99
C PRO A 436 20.80 26.91 -31.58
N ILE A 437 19.63 27.15 -31.00
CA ILE A 437 18.97 28.47 -31.07
C ILE A 437 18.27 28.78 -29.74
N GLY A 438 18.87 29.70 -28.99
CA GLY A 438 18.18 30.61 -28.07
C GLY A 438 17.60 30.02 -26.78
N SER A 439 18.41 29.99 -25.71
CA SER A 439 17.90 29.85 -24.34
C SER A 439 17.03 31.06 -23.98
N LYS A 440 15.73 30.84 -23.74
CA LYS A 440 14.91 31.75 -22.93
C LYS A 440 14.51 31.02 -21.66
N SER A 441 15.02 31.50 -20.53
CA SER A 441 14.56 31.11 -19.21
C SER A 441 13.15 31.67 -19.00
N TRP A 442 12.21 30.81 -18.65
CA TRP A 442 10.90 31.23 -18.15
C TRP A 442 10.95 31.11 -16.63
N LYS A 443 10.83 32.25 -15.95
CA LYS A 443 10.40 32.28 -14.55
C LYS A 443 8.88 32.24 -14.56
N ILE A 444 8.29 31.23 -13.92
CA ILE A 444 6.88 31.27 -13.57
C ILE A 444 6.77 32.20 -12.36
N ALA A 445 5.93 33.22 -12.48
CA ALA A 445 5.60 34.19 -11.44
C ALA A 445 4.27 33.80 -10.79
#